data_AF-A0A420VZR5-F1
#
_entry.id   AF-A0A420VZR5-F1
#
_cell.length_a   1.000
_cell.length_b   1.000
_cell.length_c   1.000
_cell.angle_alpha   90.00
_cell.angle_beta   90.00
_cell.angle_gamma   90.00
#
_symmetry.space_group_name_H-M   'P 1'
#
loop_
_entity.id
_entity.type
_entity.pdbx_description
1 polymer ?
#
loop_
_entity_poly.entity_id
_entity_poly.type
_entity_poly.pdbx_seq_one_letter_code
_entity_poly.pdbx_strand_id
1 'polypeptide(L)'
;MSTVVVNNANNGGSKSKKRQWIYAKKPQGALYRKRQWVGYTLLLFLFVAPFIKVNGEPFLMFNIIERKFSILGNLFYPQDLYIFVFGMLIIMVCVVLFTVVFGRVWCGWTCPQTIFLELIFRRIEYWIEGDWQQQKKCDEGPDTDQKQMKKLLKHGIFLIISFFISNIFLAYIIGSDALIKIISDPLDQHIAGLISIIVFTLVFYAVFAYIREIVCIAICPYGRLQGVLLDDQSITVAYDHRRGEPRGKQQKSTSTSQGDCVDCKLCVHVCPTGIDIRKGLQLECVSCTACIDACDAVMEKIGKPKKLIGFYPMGEIEGTLKKKSNIRAVAYSIVLVALMSVFGFLLFNRSLVDGRLLRAKGSTYQLRDDKTISNLYALELINKSGKEMPFRLVCEDPKLKIQLVNPIQKLGKDGHATLSFFLIIANKDVETYKSNIKLSIYSGDKKVESLKTTFIAPPGMN
;
A
#
# COMPACT_ATOMS: atom_id res chain seq x y z
N MET A 1 28.63 -7.85 -10.31
CA MET A 1 27.87 -6.73 -10.91
C MET A 1 28.06 -6.84 -12.42
N SER A 2 27.23 -7.67 -13.07
CA SER A 2 27.36 -8.00 -14.49
C SER A 2 25.95 -7.93 -15.09
N THR A 3 25.73 -6.88 -15.87
CA THR A 3 24.55 -6.69 -16.69
C THR A 3 24.48 -7.79 -17.73
N VAL A 4 23.58 -8.76 -17.54
CA VAL A 4 23.19 -9.69 -18.61
C VAL A 4 22.33 -8.91 -19.59
N VAL A 5 23.01 -8.32 -20.56
CA VAL A 5 22.43 -7.74 -21.76
C VAL A 5 21.77 -8.88 -22.54
N VAL A 6 20.49 -8.70 -22.87
CA VAL A 6 19.76 -9.53 -23.83
C VAL A 6 20.41 -9.35 -25.21
N ASN A 7 21.42 -10.18 -25.51
CA ASN A 7 22.00 -10.30 -26.84
C ASN A 7 21.17 -11.31 -27.65
N ASN A 8 20.30 -10.80 -28.50
CA ASN A 8 20.10 -11.39 -29.81
C ASN A 8 21.16 -10.77 -30.72
N ALA A 9 22.29 -11.46 -30.86
CA ALA A 9 23.30 -11.13 -31.85
C ALA A 9 22.82 -11.61 -33.22
N ASN A 10 22.33 -10.67 -34.02
CA ASN A 10 22.59 -10.55 -35.46
C ASN A 10 21.87 -9.30 -35.98
N ASN A 11 22.57 -8.18 -35.93
CA ASN A 11 22.64 -7.12 -36.96
C ASN A 11 23.32 -5.89 -36.35
N GLY A 12 24.49 -5.56 -36.91
CA GLY A 12 25.20 -4.32 -36.63
C GLY A 12 24.38 -3.10 -37.10
N GLY A 13 24.43 -2.04 -36.30
CA GLY A 13 23.78 -0.76 -36.61
C GLY A 13 23.16 -0.13 -35.37
N SER A 14 23.84 0.89 -34.84
CA SER A 14 23.30 1.82 -33.83
C SER A 14 22.07 2.54 -34.38
N LYS A 15 20.90 1.91 -34.26
CA LYS A 15 19.60 2.57 -34.31
C LYS A 15 18.99 2.43 -32.92
N SER A 16 18.53 3.56 -32.35
CA SER A 16 17.71 3.58 -31.13
C SER A 16 16.71 2.42 -31.17
N LYS A 17 16.87 1.44 -30.29
CA LYS A 17 16.05 0.22 -30.29
C LYS A 17 14.61 0.65 -29.99
N LYS A 18 13.78 0.77 -31.05
CA LYS A 18 12.33 0.94 -30.92
C LYS A 18 11.80 -0.16 -30.00
N ARG A 19 10.93 0.23 -29.06
CA ARG A 19 10.31 -0.70 -28.10
C ARG A 19 9.72 -1.90 -28.83
N GLN A 20 10.08 -3.10 -28.36
CA GLN A 20 9.44 -4.33 -28.79
C GLN A 20 8.17 -4.55 -27.97
N TRP A 21 7.02 -4.55 -28.64
CA TRP A 21 5.73 -4.81 -28.00
C TRP A 21 5.57 -6.29 -27.66
N ILE A 22 5.07 -6.59 -26.46
CA ILE A 22 4.83 -7.95 -25.99
C ILE A 22 3.35 -8.29 -26.17
N TYR A 23 3.08 -9.27 -27.05
CA TYR A 23 1.74 -9.83 -27.28
C TYR A 23 1.64 -11.17 -26.56
N ALA A 24 1.08 -11.14 -25.34
CA ALA A 24 0.91 -12.34 -24.53
C ALA A 24 -0.33 -13.12 -24.98
N LYS A 25 -0.18 -14.42 -25.25
CA LYS A 25 -1.27 -15.35 -25.52
C LYS A 25 -2.19 -15.46 -24.31
N LYS A 26 -3.50 -15.46 -24.55
CA LYS A 26 -4.51 -15.62 -23.49
C LYS A 26 -4.29 -16.94 -22.70
N PRO A 27 -3.91 -16.87 -21.41
CA PRO A 27 -3.67 -18.06 -20.60
C PRO A 27 -5.00 -18.76 -20.25
N GLN A 28 -4.91 -20.07 -20.01
CA GLN A 28 -6.02 -20.92 -19.57
C GLN A 28 -5.47 -21.98 -18.63
N GLY A 29 -6.22 -22.34 -17.59
CA GLY A 29 -5.81 -23.38 -16.64
C GLY A 29 -6.42 -23.21 -15.25
N ALA A 30 -5.94 -24.01 -14.29
CA ALA A 30 -6.45 -23.99 -12.92
C ALA A 30 -5.85 -22.84 -12.10
N LEU A 31 -4.55 -22.59 -12.23
CA LEU A 31 -3.88 -21.51 -11.50
C LEU A 31 -4.32 -20.14 -12.00
N TYR A 32 -4.52 -19.99 -13.32
CA TYR A 32 -5.09 -18.80 -13.92
C TYR A 32 -6.48 -18.49 -13.36
N ARG A 33 -7.37 -19.50 -13.28
CA ARG A 33 -8.71 -19.31 -12.68
C ARG A 33 -8.63 -18.89 -11.21
N LYS A 34 -7.76 -19.51 -10.42
CA LYS A 34 -7.52 -19.10 -9.01
C LYS A 34 -7.00 -17.66 -8.93
N ARG A 35 -6.06 -17.28 -9.79
CA ARG A 35 -5.51 -15.92 -9.88
C ARG A 35 -6.59 -14.90 -10.22
N GLN A 36 -7.51 -15.25 -11.12
CA GLN A 36 -8.64 -14.38 -11.45
C GLN A 36 -9.55 -14.17 -10.24
N TRP A 37 -9.90 -15.22 -9.49
CA TRP A 37 -10.71 -15.09 -8.27
C TRP A 37 -10.05 -14.20 -7.22
N VAL A 38 -8.75 -14.41 -6.95
CA VAL A 38 -7.98 -13.55 -6.03
C VAL A 38 -7.98 -12.11 -6.51
N GLY A 39 -7.68 -11.87 -7.79
CA GLY A 39 -7.62 -10.52 -8.33
C GLY A 39 -8.97 -9.81 -8.37
N TYR A 40 -10.07 -10.50 -8.71
CA TYR A 40 -11.41 -9.91 -8.67
C TYR A 40 -11.86 -9.60 -7.24
N THR A 41 -11.50 -10.45 -6.27
CA THR A 41 -11.77 -10.19 -4.85
C THR A 41 -11.03 -8.94 -4.38
N LEU A 42 -9.74 -8.81 -4.75
CA LEU A 42 -8.93 -7.63 -4.42
C LEU A 42 -9.42 -6.36 -5.12
N LEU A 43 -9.85 -6.44 -6.39
CA LEU A 43 -10.44 -5.31 -7.11
C LEU A 43 -11.76 -4.88 -6.48
N LEU A 44 -12.63 -5.84 -6.13
CA LEU A 44 -13.88 -5.56 -5.44
C LEU A 44 -13.61 -4.85 -4.11
N PHE A 45 -12.68 -5.37 -3.32
CA PHE A 45 -12.27 -4.73 -2.08
C PHE A 45 -11.74 -3.30 -2.33
N LEU A 46 -10.84 -3.13 -3.30
CA LEU A 46 -10.26 -1.82 -3.62
C LEU A 46 -11.33 -0.81 -4.09
N PHE A 47 -12.34 -1.25 -4.83
CA PHE A 47 -13.40 -0.37 -5.33
C PHE A 47 -14.45 -0.04 -4.27
N VAL A 48 -14.74 -0.96 -3.36
CA VAL A 48 -15.81 -0.80 -2.36
C VAL A 48 -15.30 -0.16 -1.06
N ALA A 49 -14.07 -0.46 -0.64
CA ALA A 49 -13.53 -0.02 0.65
C ALA A 49 -13.56 1.50 0.91
N PRO A 50 -13.33 2.43 -0.05
CA PRO A 50 -13.37 3.86 0.30
C PRO A 50 -14.80 4.37 0.52
N PHE A 51 -15.83 3.64 0.06
CA PHE A 51 -17.24 4.00 0.20
C PHE A 51 -17.92 3.36 1.42
N ILE A 52 -17.32 2.31 2.00
CA ILE A 52 -17.80 1.75 3.27
C ILE A 52 -17.46 2.75 4.36
N LYS A 53 -18.46 3.14 5.16
CA LYS A 53 -18.26 3.98 6.34
C LYS A 53 -18.47 3.18 7.61
N VAL A 54 -17.59 3.40 8.58
CA VAL A 54 -17.71 2.84 9.93
C VAL A 54 -17.59 4.02 10.90
N ASN A 55 -18.56 4.19 11.80
CA ASN A 55 -18.66 5.34 12.73
C ASN A 55 -18.73 6.74 12.06
N GLY A 56 -19.18 6.78 10.81
CA GLY A 56 -19.28 8.01 10.01
C GLY A 56 -18.00 8.38 9.26
N GLU A 57 -16.90 7.66 9.48
CA GLU A 57 -15.64 7.85 8.76
C GLU A 57 -15.45 6.78 7.67
N PRO A 58 -14.76 7.09 6.55
CA PRO A 58 -14.43 6.09 5.52
C PRO A 58 -13.62 4.93 6.11
N PHE A 59 -13.85 3.71 5.64
CA PHE A 59 -13.15 2.51 6.13
C PHE A 59 -11.64 2.60 5.88
N LEU A 60 -11.23 3.16 4.74
CA LEU A 60 -9.84 3.47 4.42
C LEU A 60 -9.76 4.84 3.74
N MET A 61 -9.04 5.78 4.37
CA MET A 61 -8.72 7.10 3.82
C MET A 61 -7.32 7.51 4.24
N PHE A 62 -6.53 8.00 3.27
CA PHE A 62 -5.17 8.47 3.45
C PHE A 62 -5.07 9.94 3.02
N ASN A 63 -5.72 10.83 3.78
CA ASN A 63 -5.71 12.26 3.48
C ASN A 63 -4.41 12.90 3.97
N ILE A 64 -3.42 12.91 3.08
CA ILE A 64 -2.10 13.52 3.31
C ILE A 64 -2.21 15.05 3.41
N ILE A 65 -3.15 15.66 2.68
CA ILE A 65 -3.32 17.11 2.61
C ILE A 65 -3.77 17.67 3.96
N GLU A 66 -4.82 17.09 4.53
CA GLU A 66 -5.36 17.48 5.85
C GLU A 66 -4.67 16.75 7.01
N ARG A 67 -3.75 15.82 6.71
CA ARG A 67 -3.07 14.95 7.68
C ARG A 67 -4.05 14.16 8.56
N LYS A 68 -5.13 13.67 7.94
CA LYS A 68 -6.18 12.85 8.53
C LYS A 68 -6.16 11.47 7.89
N PHE A 69 -5.95 10.44 8.69
CA PHE A 69 -5.92 9.07 8.19
C PHE A 69 -7.05 8.29 8.83
N SER A 70 -7.95 7.70 8.05
CA SER A 70 -8.94 6.76 8.57
C SER A 70 -8.52 5.34 8.22
N ILE A 71 -8.32 4.51 9.24
CA ILE A 71 -7.99 3.09 9.08
C ILE A 71 -9.00 2.28 9.87
N LEU A 72 -9.73 1.40 9.18
CA LEU A 72 -10.84 0.61 9.74
C LEU A 72 -11.93 1.50 10.37
N GLY A 73 -12.13 2.70 9.83
CA GLY A 73 -13.09 3.69 10.37
C GLY A 73 -12.67 4.41 11.64
N ASN A 74 -11.41 4.29 12.06
CA ASN A 74 -10.84 5.08 13.15
C ASN A 74 -9.98 6.21 12.58
N LEU A 75 -10.22 7.43 13.03
CA LEU A 75 -9.44 8.60 12.64
C LEU A 75 -8.14 8.69 13.45
N PHE A 76 -7.04 8.80 12.73
CA PHE A 76 -5.69 9.00 13.24
C PHE A 76 -5.24 10.42 12.89
N TYR A 77 -4.84 11.14 13.93
CA TYR A 77 -4.32 12.51 13.84
C TYR A 77 -2.79 12.50 13.83
N PRO A 78 -2.13 13.63 13.48
CA PRO A 78 -0.67 13.73 13.48
C PRO A 78 0.01 13.38 14.81
N GLN A 79 -0.68 13.54 15.94
CA GLN A 79 -0.19 13.16 17.27
C GLN A 79 -0.07 11.63 17.42
N ASP A 80 -0.93 10.87 16.73
CA ASP A 80 -0.92 9.41 16.71
C ASP A 80 -0.04 8.84 15.58
N LEU A 81 0.82 9.68 14.98
CA LEU A 81 1.70 9.28 13.88
C LEU A 81 2.66 8.16 14.29
N TYR A 82 2.99 8.02 15.57
CA TYR A 82 3.78 6.86 16.04
C TYR A 82 3.04 5.54 15.80
N ILE A 83 1.72 5.46 16.04
CA ILE A 83 0.91 4.27 15.75
C ILE A 83 0.92 3.99 14.25
N PHE A 84 0.72 5.03 13.43
CA PHE A 84 0.78 4.91 11.98
C PHE A 84 2.16 4.40 11.48
N VAL A 85 3.25 4.96 11.99
CA VAL A 85 4.63 4.54 11.64
C VAL A 85 4.90 3.09 12.06
N PHE A 86 4.49 2.69 13.27
CA PHE A 86 4.59 1.29 13.70
C PHE A 86 3.76 0.35 12.81
N GLY A 87 2.54 0.76 12.43
CA GLY A 87 1.70 0.01 11.49
C GLY A 87 2.36 -0.14 10.12
N MET A 88 2.93 0.93 9.58
CA MET A 88 3.69 0.91 8.32
C MET A 88 4.91 -0.01 8.40
N LEU A 89 5.63 0.01 9.53
CA LEU A 89 6.77 -0.87 9.79
C LEU A 89 6.35 -2.35 9.79
N ILE A 90 5.22 -2.68 10.44
CA ILE A 90 4.65 -4.04 10.42
C ILE A 90 4.33 -4.47 9.00
N ILE A 91 3.62 -3.63 8.22
CA ILE A 91 3.28 -3.94 6.83
C ILE A 91 4.56 -4.16 6.00
N MET A 92 5.59 -3.32 6.20
CA MET A 92 6.87 -3.46 5.50
C MET A 92 7.55 -4.79 5.84
N VAL A 93 7.66 -5.15 7.12
CA VAL A 93 8.27 -6.42 7.55
C VAL A 93 7.44 -7.61 7.06
N CYS A 94 6.10 -7.53 7.08
CA CYS A 94 5.22 -8.53 6.50
C CYS A 94 5.53 -8.76 5.00
N VAL A 95 5.66 -7.68 4.23
CA VAL A 95 5.97 -7.75 2.79
C VAL A 95 7.36 -8.35 2.54
N VAL A 96 8.34 -8.01 3.37
CA VAL A 96 9.70 -8.60 3.32
C VAL A 96 9.64 -10.09 3.63
N LEU A 97 9.00 -10.49 4.74
CA LEU A 97 8.83 -11.90 5.12
C LEU A 97 8.12 -12.69 4.02
N PHE A 98 7.03 -12.14 3.47
CA PHE A 98 6.31 -12.74 2.36
C PHE A 98 7.21 -12.93 1.13
N THR A 99 8.04 -11.93 0.80
CA THR A 99 9.01 -12.03 -0.31
C THR A 99 10.07 -13.10 -0.06
N VAL A 100 10.59 -13.20 1.16
CA VAL A 100 11.62 -14.20 1.49
C VAL A 100 11.06 -15.62 1.34
N VAL A 101 9.78 -15.84 1.67
CA VAL A 101 9.14 -17.16 1.60
C VAL A 101 8.61 -17.47 0.20
N PHE A 102 7.81 -16.57 -0.38
CA PHE A 102 7.06 -16.78 -1.62
C PHE A 102 7.65 -16.05 -2.83
N GLY A 103 8.82 -15.43 -2.67
CA GLY A 103 9.52 -14.73 -3.73
C GLY A 103 8.66 -13.66 -4.40
N ARG A 104 8.53 -13.78 -5.72
CA ARG A 104 7.82 -12.79 -6.56
C ARG A 104 6.35 -13.10 -6.78
N VAL A 105 5.78 -14.08 -6.06
CA VAL A 105 4.34 -14.44 -6.18
C VAL A 105 3.43 -13.22 -5.94
N TRP A 106 3.81 -12.31 -5.03
CA TRP A 106 3.12 -11.04 -4.80
C TRP A 106 2.94 -10.23 -6.09
N CYS A 107 4.03 -10.08 -6.86
CA CYS A 107 4.04 -9.30 -8.10
C CYS A 107 3.06 -9.84 -9.15
N GLY A 108 2.82 -11.16 -9.17
CA GLY A 108 1.94 -11.81 -10.13
C GLY A 108 0.48 -11.97 -9.70
N TRP A 109 0.21 -12.02 -8.39
CA TRP A 109 -1.09 -12.41 -7.84
C TRP A 109 -1.85 -11.30 -7.11
N THR A 110 -1.14 -10.37 -6.47
CA THR A 110 -1.75 -9.38 -5.57
C THR A 110 -1.36 -7.94 -5.92
N CYS A 111 -0.27 -7.74 -6.66
CA CYS A 111 0.17 -6.40 -7.07
C CYS A 111 -0.91 -5.68 -7.89
N PRO A 112 -1.35 -4.48 -7.48
CA PRO A 112 -2.39 -3.73 -8.18
C PRO A 112 -2.04 -3.48 -9.66
N GLN A 113 -0.80 -3.12 -9.96
CA GLN A 113 -0.33 -2.87 -11.33
C GLN A 113 -0.61 -4.08 -12.25
N THR A 114 -0.22 -5.28 -11.79
CA THR A 114 -0.42 -6.51 -12.57
C THR A 114 -1.88 -6.89 -12.65
N ILE A 115 -2.64 -6.78 -11.56
CA ILE A 115 -4.06 -7.12 -11.52
C ILE A 115 -4.85 -6.24 -12.51
N PHE A 116 -4.66 -4.91 -12.47
CA PHE A 116 -5.32 -4.00 -13.39
C PHE A 116 -4.95 -4.31 -14.84
N LEU A 117 -3.65 -4.45 -15.13
CA LEU A 117 -3.18 -4.71 -16.49
C LEU A 117 -3.71 -6.04 -17.04
N GLU A 118 -3.65 -7.12 -16.26
CA GLU A 118 -4.00 -8.47 -16.70
C GLU A 118 -5.51 -8.75 -16.71
N LEU A 119 -6.24 -8.31 -15.66
CA LEU A 119 -7.64 -8.68 -15.48
C LEU A 119 -8.62 -7.68 -16.09
N ILE A 120 -8.20 -6.43 -16.28
CA ILE A 120 -9.04 -5.37 -16.86
C ILE A 120 -8.55 -5.03 -18.27
N PHE A 121 -7.40 -4.36 -18.39
CA PHE A 121 -6.96 -3.77 -19.66
C PHE A 121 -6.68 -4.83 -20.73
N ARG A 122 -5.91 -5.87 -20.41
CA ARG A 122 -5.58 -6.96 -21.35
C ARG A 122 -6.80 -7.80 -21.72
N ARG A 123 -7.78 -7.93 -20.82
CA ARG A 123 -9.05 -8.63 -21.11
C ARG A 123 -9.88 -7.89 -22.15
N ILE A 124 -9.91 -6.56 -22.06
CA ILE A 124 -10.58 -5.70 -23.03
C ILE A 124 -9.86 -5.74 -24.38
N GLU A 125 -8.52 -5.77 -24.38
CA GLU A 125 -7.75 -5.97 -25.62
C GLU A 125 -8.07 -7.30 -26.29
N TYR A 126 -8.14 -8.40 -25.52
CA TYR A 126 -8.55 -9.69 -26.06
C TYR A 126 -9.97 -9.69 -26.61
N TRP A 127 -10.85 -8.84 -26.10
CA TRP A 127 -12.23 -8.72 -26.57
C TRP A 127 -12.33 -7.91 -27.86
N ILE A 128 -11.54 -6.84 -28.02
CA ILE A 128 -11.61 -5.94 -29.18
C ILE A 128 -10.69 -6.39 -30.33
N GLU A 129 -9.44 -6.70 -30.01
CA GLU A 129 -8.38 -6.99 -30.99
C GLU A 129 -8.13 -8.50 -31.16
N GLY A 130 -8.63 -9.33 -30.25
CA GLY A 130 -8.49 -10.78 -30.28
C GLY A 130 -7.24 -11.31 -29.58
N ASP A 131 -6.88 -12.57 -29.79
CA ASP A 131 -5.70 -13.20 -29.15
C ASP A 131 -4.39 -12.69 -29.77
N TRP A 132 -3.25 -13.03 -29.16
CA TRP A 132 -1.94 -12.45 -29.47
C TRP A 132 -1.54 -12.41 -30.96
N GLN A 133 -1.87 -13.44 -31.76
CA GLN A 133 -1.56 -13.44 -33.21
C GLN A 133 -2.41 -12.44 -33.98
N GLN A 134 -3.68 -12.27 -33.58
CA GLN A 134 -4.60 -11.32 -34.20
C GLN A 134 -4.18 -9.89 -33.87
N GLN A 135 -3.77 -9.64 -32.62
CA GLN A 135 -3.21 -8.34 -32.20
C GLN A 135 -1.95 -7.99 -33.00
N LYS A 136 -0.97 -8.92 -33.04
CA LYS A 136 0.27 -8.71 -33.79
C LYS A 136 0.01 -8.43 -35.27
N LYS A 137 -0.88 -9.22 -35.91
CA LYS A 137 -1.26 -9.02 -37.32
C LYS A 137 -1.99 -7.69 -37.52
N CYS A 138 -2.82 -7.26 -36.57
CA CYS A 138 -3.54 -5.98 -36.64
C CYS A 138 -2.58 -4.79 -36.54
N ASP A 139 -1.52 -4.91 -35.74
CA ASP A 139 -0.54 -3.84 -35.54
C ASP A 139 0.47 -3.72 -36.68
N GLU A 140 0.92 -4.85 -37.22
CA GLU A 140 1.83 -4.92 -38.38
C GLU A 140 1.10 -4.68 -39.72
N GLY A 141 -0.23 -4.81 -39.74
CA GLY A 141 -1.05 -4.66 -40.94
C GLY A 141 -1.28 -3.20 -41.38
N PRO A 142 -1.79 -3.00 -42.62
CA PRO A 142 -2.05 -1.68 -43.18
C PRO A 142 -3.10 -0.91 -42.36
N ASP A 143 -3.02 0.43 -42.40
CA ASP A 143 -3.95 1.32 -41.73
C ASP A 143 -5.30 1.33 -42.43
N THR A 144 -6.14 0.37 -42.06
CA THR A 144 -7.51 0.20 -42.52
C THR A 144 -8.50 0.86 -41.55
N ASP A 145 -9.68 1.25 -42.03
CA ASP A 145 -10.76 1.82 -41.19
C ASP A 145 -11.14 0.87 -40.02
N GLN A 146 -11.10 -0.44 -40.28
CA GLN A 146 -11.34 -1.45 -39.25
C GLN A 146 -10.28 -1.43 -38.14
N LYS A 147 -9.00 -1.21 -38.48
CA LYS A 147 -7.91 -1.07 -37.50
C LYS A 147 -8.11 0.20 -36.68
N GLN A 148 -8.41 1.32 -37.34
CA GLN A 148 -8.64 2.60 -36.67
C GLN A 148 -9.83 2.54 -35.70
N MET A 149 -10.95 1.94 -36.12
CA MET A 149 -12.13 1.75 -35.26
C MET A 149 -11.80 0.88 -34.03
N LYS A 150 -11.07 -0.23 -34.20
CA LYS A 150 -10.64 -1.07 -33.07
C LYS A 150 -9.73 -0.31 -32.11
N LYS A 151 -8.79 0.47 -32.63
CA LYS A 151 -7.88 1.27 -31.78
C LYS A 151 -8.63 2.40 -31.07
N LEU A 152 -9.51 3.11 -31.76
CA LEU A 152 -10.34 4.16 -31.16
C LEU A 152 -11.23 3.58 -30.05
N LEU A 153 -11.91 2.46 -30.30
CA LEU A 153 -12.74 1.77 -29.31
C LEU A 153 -11.92 1.34 -28.09
N LYS A 154 -10.74 0.73 -28.31
CA LYS A 154 -9.83 0.35 -27.23
C LYS A 154 -9.42 1.55 -26.38
N HIS A 155 -8.91 2.61 -27.02
CA HIS A 155 -8.42 3.78 -26.30
C HIS A 155 -9.56 4.56 -25.62
N GLY A 156 -10.75 4.61 -26.21
CA GLY A 156 -11.96 5.15 -25.58
C GLY A 156 -12.36 4.40 -24.32
N ILE A 157 -12.42 3.06 -24.38
CA ILE A 157 -12.73 2.23 -23.20
C ILE A 157 -11.63 2.36 -22.14
N PHE A 158 -10.36 2.37 -22.54
CA PHE A 158 -9.24 2.56 -21.62
C PHE A 158 -9.30 3.90 -20.89
N LEU A 159 -9.67 4.97 -21.59
CA LEU A 159 -9.81 6.29 -20.99
C LEU A 159 -10.97 6.33 -19.99
N ILE A 160 -12.13 5.77 -20.35
CA ILE A 160 -13.30 5.66 -19.47
C ILE A 160 -12.96 4.88 -18.19
N ILE A 161 -12.32 3.72 -18.33
CA ILE A 161 -11.93 2.90 -17.17
C ILE A 161 -10.87 3.60 -16.32
N SER A 162 -9.90 4.26 -16.96
CA SER A 162 -8.88 5.03 -16.23
C SER A 162 -9.51 6.18 -15.46
N PHE A 163 -10.56 6.82 -15.99
CA PHE A 163 -11.34 7.84 -15.29
C PHE A 163 -12.04 7.24 -14.05
N PHE A 164 -12.71 6.10 -14.18
CA PHE A 164 -13.33 5.44 -13.02
C PHE A 164 -12.31 5.04 -11.94
N ILE A 165 -11.21 4.41 -12.34
CA ILE A 165 -10.15 3.99 -11.40
C ILE A 165 -9.55 5.23 -10.71
N SER A 166 -9.23 6.28 -11.48
CA SER A 166 -8.71 7.55 -10.96
C SER A 166 -9.61 8.13 -9.86
N ASN A 167 -10.93 8.20 -10.11
CA ASN A 167 -11.90 8.70 -9.12
C ASN A 167 -11.91 7.85 -7.83
N ILE A 168 -11.87 6.51 -7.96
CA ILE A 168 -11.78 5.64 -6.78
C ILE A 168 -10.50 5.90 -5.98
N PHE A 169 -9.35 6.04 -6.65
CA PHE A 169 -8.09 6.37 -5.98
C PHE A 169 -8.12 7.74 -5.32
N LEU A 170 -8.77 8.73 -5.93
CA LEU A 170 -9.03 10.02 -5.31
C LEU A 170 -9.91 9.89 -4.06
N ALA A 171 -10.92 9.02 -4.06
CA ALA A 171 -11.73 8.75 -2.86
C ALA A 171 -10.87 8.25 -1.68
N TYR A 172 -9.80 7.49 -1.92
CA TYR A 172 -8.84 7.13 -0.87
C TYR A 172 -8.02 8.31 -0.38
N ILE A 173 -7.75 9.32 -1.20
CA ILE A 173 -6.89 10.45 -0.83
C ILE A 173 -7.71 11.55 -0.15
N ILE A 174 -8.80 12.00 -0.76
CA ILE A 174 -9.59 13.14 -0.25
C ILE A 174 -10.85 12.70 0.53
N GLY A 175 -11.18 11.41 0.51
CA GLY A 175 -12.41 10.87 1.10
C GLY A 175 -13.56 10.78 0.08
N SER A 176 -14.44 9.80 0.28
CA SER A 176 -15.59 9.57 -0.63
C SER A 176 -16.56 10.75 -0.67
N ASP A 177 -16.79 11.41 0.47
CA ASP A 177 -17.75 12.52 0.57
C ASP A 177 -17.27 13.78 -0.12
N ALA A 178 -15.98 14.09 0.03
CA ALA A 178 -15.35 15.20 -0.67
C ALA A 178 -15.39 14.98 -2.18
N LEU A 179 -15.11 13.75 -2.64
CA LEU A 179 -15.19 13.41 -4.05
C LEU A 179 -16.62 13.55 -4.61
N ILE A 180 -17.63 13.05 -3.89
CA ILE A 180 -19.03 13.17 -4.32
C ILE A 180 -19.46 14.64 -4.40
N LYS A 181 -19.01 15.49 -3.47
CA LYS A 181 -19.24 16.94 -3.51
C LYS A 181 -18.58 17.58 -4.73
N ILE A 182 -17.31 17.28 -5.01
CA ILE A 182 -16.59 17.79 -6.19
C ILE A 182 -17.32 17.45 -7.49
N ILE A 183 -17.99 16.29 -7.55
CA ILE A 183 -18.74 15.84 -8.73
C ILE A 183 -20.14 16.49 -8.81
N SER A 184 -20.78 16.77 -7.67
CA SER A 184 -22.18 17.23 -7.60
C SER A 184 -22.32 18.75 -7.55
N ASP A 185 -21.32 19.45 -7.01
CA ASP A 185 -21.31 20.90 -6.84
C ASP A 185 -20.95 21.63 -8.16
N PRO A 186 -21.30 22.92 -8.27
CA PRO A 186 -20.92 23.75 -9.41
C PRO A 186 -19.41 23.76 -9.72
N LEU A 187 -19.07 23.73 -11.02
CA LEU A 187 -17.69 23.57 -11.52
C LEU A 187 -16.73 24.70 -11.06
N ASP A 188 -17.26 25.89 -10.82
CA ASP A 188 -16.53 27.08 -10.38
C ASP A 188 -15.99 26.97 -8.94
N GLN A 189 -16.61 26.14 -8.10
CA GLN A 189 -16.23 26.00 -6.69
C GLN A 189 -15.15 24.94 -6.45
N HIS A 190 -14.91 24.03 -7.40
CA HIS A 190 -14.01 22.88 -7.23
C HIS A 190 -13.00 22.70 -8.37
N ILE A 191 -12.54 23.80 -8.99
CA ILE A 191 -11.60 23.78 -10.12
C ILE A 191 -10.35 22.93 -9.83
N ALA A 192 -9.77 23.05 -8.63
CA ALA A 192 -8.60 22.26 -8.24
C ALA A 192 -8.89 20.75 -8.16
N GLY A 193 -10.08 20.36 -7.67
CA GLY A 193 -10.52 18.97 -7.62
C GLY A 193 -10.72 18.38 -9.02
N LEU A 194 -11.33 19.14 -9.92
CA LEU A 194 -11.55 18.75 -11.32
C LEU A 194 -10.25 18.57 -12.09
N ILE A 195 -9.31 19.51 -11.94
CA ILE A 195 -7.96 19.40 -12.54
C ILE A 195 -7.27 18.13 -12.03
N SER A 196 -7.39 17.85 -10.72
CA SER A 196 -6.81 16.63 -10.13
C SER A 196 -7.40 15.36 -10.77
N ILE A 197 -8.73 15.29 -10.94
CA ILE A 197 -9.38 14.16 -11.61
C ILE A 197 -8.83 13.95 -13.03
N ILE A 198 -8.69 15.03 -13.82
CA ILE A 198 -8.18 14.96 -15.20
C ILE A 198 -6.73 14.48 -15.20
N VAL A 199 -5.86 15.08 -14.38
CA VAL A 199 -4.43 14.74 -14.31
C VAL A 199 -4.26 13.28 -13.91
N PHE A 200 -4.91 12.82 -12.84
CA PHE A 200 -4.83 11.43 -12.41
C PHE A 200 -5.38 10.48 -13.49
N THR A 201 -6.47 10.84 -14.16
CA THR A 201 -7.03 10.04 -15.27
C THR A 201 -6.02 9.88 -16.41
N LEU A 202 -5.38 10.98 -16.84
CA LEU A 202 -4.37 10.94 -17.90
C LEU A 202 -3.14 10.14 -17.50
N VAL A 203 -2.69 10.23 -16.24
CA VAL A 203 -1.58 9.44 -15.71
C VAL A 203 -1.93 7.95 -15.71
N PHE A 204 -3.08 7.56 -15.17
CA PHE A 204 -3.54 6.17 -15.17
C PHE A 204 -3.68 5.62 -16.59
N TYR A 205 -4.27 6.40 -17.50
CA TYR A 205 -4.38 6.07 -18.90
C TYR A 205 -3.00 5.87 -19.53
N ALA A 206 -2.05 6.78 -19.30
CA ALA A 206 -0.70 6.68 -19.85
C ALA A 206 0.02 5.40 -19.35
N VAL A 207 -0.11 5.11 -18.06
CA VAL A 207 0.48 3.93 -17.42
C VAL A 207 -0.06 2.64 -18.02
N PHE A 208 -1.38 2.50 -18.20
CA PHE A 208 -1.97 1.24 -18.66
C PHE A 208 -2.10 1.11 -20.18
N ALA A 209 -2.18 2.21 -20.93
CA ALA A 209 -2.24 2.17 -22.39
C ALA A 209 -0.84 2.04 -23.02
N TYR A 210 0.15 2.76 -22.49
CA TYR A 210 1.48 2.83 -23.08
C TYR A 210 2.52 2.13 -22.22
N ILE A 211 2.72 2.49 -20.94
CA ILE A 211 3.88 1.99 -20.17
C ILE A 211 3.78 0.49 -19.87
N ARG A 212 2.62 0.04 -19.37
CA ARG A 212 2.24 -1.37 -19.15
C ARG A 212 3.29 -2.16 -18.36
N GLU A 213 3.81 -3.24 -18.93
CA GLU A 213 4.78 -4.15 -18.32
C GLU A 213 6.14 -3.51 -18.04
N ILE A 214 6.47 -2.38 -18.66
CA ILE A 214 7.68 -1.61 -18.37
C ILE A 214 7.68 -1.17 -16.90
N VAL A 215 6.50 -0.93 -16.31
CA VAL A 215 6.41 -0.63 -14.88
C VAL A 215 7.02 -1.75 -14.06
N CYS A 216 6.66 -3.01 -14.33
CA CYS A 216 7.13 -4.16 -13.55
C CYS A 216 8.59 -4.54 -13.86
N ILE A 217 9.05 -4.31 -15.10
CA ILE A 217 10.38 -4.74 -15.58
C ILE A 217 11.46 -3.70 -15.26
N ALA A 218 11.14 -2.40 -15.37
CA ALA A 218 12.15 -1.33 -15.31
C ALA A 218 11.90 -0.29 -14.22
N ILE A 219 10.65 0.12 -13.99
CA ILE A 219 10.35 1.28 -13.12
C ILE A 219 10.16 0.85 -11.65
N CYS A 220 9.58 -0.32 -11.40
CA CYS A 220 9.18 -0.75 -10.05
C CYS A 220 10.40 -0.96 -9.15
N PRO A 221 10.61 -0.12 -8.12
CA PRO A 221 11.75 -0.28 -7.22
C PRO A 221 11.63 -1.55 -6.38
N TYR A 222 10.40 -1.92 -6.01
CA TYR A 222 10.11 -3.14 -5.26
C TYR A 222 10.58 -4.39 -6.02
N GLY A 223 10.23 -4.52 -7.31
CA GLY A 223 10.65 -5.66 -8.12
C GLY A 223 12.17 -5.84 -8.17
N ARG A 224 12.93 -4.74 -8.13
CA ARG A 224 14.40 -4.74 -8.08
C ARG A 224 14.94 -5.08 -6.70
N LEU A 225 14.35 -4.50 -5.65
CA LEU A 225 14.69 -4.80 -4.25
C LEU A 225 14.43 -6.26 -3.90
N GLN A 226 13.37 -6.86 -4.45
CA GLN A 226 13.09 -8.29 -4.26
C GLN A 226 14.27 -9.16 -4.71
N GLY A 227 15.04 -8.77 -5.74
CA GLY A 227 16.23 -9.51 -6.15
C GLY A 227 17.30 -9.67 -5.06
N VAL A 228 17.36 -8.74 -4.09
CA VAL A 228 18.29 -8.78 -2.95
C VAL A 228 17.69 -9.53 -1.75
N LEU A 229 16.36 -9.52 -1.64
CA LEU A 229 15.63 -10.17 -0.54
C LEU A 229 15.43 -11.68 -0.76
N LEU A 230 15.52 -12.14 -2.01
CA LEU A 230 15.45 -13.55 -2.36
C LEU A 230 16.67 -14.31 -1.82
N ASP A 231 16.43 -15.55 -1.40
CA ASP A 231 17.43 -16.48 -0.91
C ASP A 231 17.25 -17.84 -1.62
N ASP A 232 18.20 -18.77 -1.46
CA ASP A 232 18.16 -20.09 -2.09
C ASP A 232 16.89 -20.89 -1.72
N GLN A 233 16.33 -20.60 -0.53
CA GLN A 233 15.11 -21.22 -0.02
C GLN A 233 13.83 -20.53 -0.50
N SER A 234 13.92 -19.37 -1.14
CA SER A 234 12.75 -18.64 -1.64
C SER A 234 12.09 -19.42 -2.78
N ILE A 235 10.77 -19.58 -2.69
CA ILE A 235 10.01 -20.29 -3.70
C ILE A 235 9.78 -19.37 -4.90
N THR A 236 10.14 -19.87 -6.09
CA THR A 236 9.95 -19.15 -7.35
C THR A 236 9.35 -20.04 -8.42
N VAL A 237 8.71 -19.44 -9.42
CA VAL A 237 8.24 -20.16 -10.60
C VAL A 237 9.45 -20.43 -11.49
N ALA A 238 9.81 -21.70 -11.68
CA ALA A 238 10.98 -22.11 -12.44
C ALA A 238 10.71 -23.33 -13.33
N TYR A 239 11.56 -23.50 -14.33
CA TYR A 239 11.61 -24.66 -15.22
C TYR A 239 12.60 -25.69 -14.66
N ASP A 240 12.17 -26.94 -14.55
CA ASP A 240 13.03 -28.05 -14.14
C ASP A 240 13.96 -28.46 -15.28
N HIS A 241 15.20 -27.97 -15.23
CA HIS A 241 16.21 -28.23 -16.26
C HIS A 241 16.65 -29.69 -16.30
N ARG A 242 16.68 -30.38 -15.15
CA ARG A 242 17.12 -31.78 -15.04
C ARG A 242 16.14 -32.73 -15.73
N ARG A 243 14.85 -32.41 -15.66
CA ARG A 243 13.79 -33.19 -16.31
C ARG A 243 13.51 -32.76 -17.75
N GLY A 244 13.63 -31.47 -18.03
CA GLY A 244 13.23 -30.88 -19.30
C GLY A 244 14.26 -31.02 -20.42
N GLU A 245 15.56 -31.08 -20.09
CA GLU A 245 16.64 -31.09 -21.09
C GLU A 245 17.30 -32.48 -21.26
N PRO A 246 17.79 -32.83 -22.45
CA PRO A 246 17.77 -32.03 -23.68
C PRO A 246 16.37 -31.97 -24.31
N ARG A 247 15.87 -30.75 -24.56
CA ARG A 247 14.56 -30.53 -25.18
C ARG A 247 14.58 -30.87 -26.65
N GLY A 248 13.49 -31.41 -27.16
CA GLY A 248 13.39 -31.78 -28.57
C GLY A 248 11.97 -32.13 -28.98
N LYS A 249 11.70 -32.07 -30.28
CA LYS A 249 10.42 -32.58 -30.81
C LYS A 249 10.37 -34.08 -30.54
N GLN A 250 9.22 -34.55 -30.05
CA GLN A 250 8.96 -35.98 -29.87
C GLN A 250 9.16 -36.71 -31.20
N GLN A 251 10.19 -37.54 -31.27
CA GLN A 251 10.42 -38.45 -32.39
C GLN A 251 9.90 -39.84 -31.99
N LYS A 252 9.07 -40.45 -32.84
CA LYS A 252 8.46 -41.77 -32.58
C LYS A 252 9.47 -42.95 -32.64
N SER A 253 10.72 -42.73 -33.04
CA SER A 253 11.60 -43.80 -33.56
C SER A 253 13.06 -43.75 -33.09
N THR A 254 13.41 -42.97 -32.07
CA THR A 254 14.83 -42.81 -31.69
C THR A 254 15.03 -42.99 -30.20
N SER A 255 15.88 -43.96 -29.85
CA SER A 255 16.37 -44.33 -28.51
C SER A 255 17.34 -43.29 -27.94
N THR A 256 17.01 -42.00 -28.06
CA THR A 256 17.82 -40.91 -27.51
C THR A 256 17.16 -40.44 -26.22
N SER A 257 17.95 -40.21 -25.16
CA SER A 257 17.48 -39.67 -23.88
C SER A 257 17.00 -38.22 -24.04
N GLN A 258 15.80 -38.02 -24.57
CA GLN A 258 15.13 -36.71 -24.65
C GLN A 258 14.47 -36.39 -23.31
N GLY A 259 14.60 -35.13 -22.88
CA GLY A 259 13.87 -34.61 -21.73
C GLY A 259 12.37 -34.46 -22.00
N ASP A 260 11.61 -34.13 -20.96
CA ASP A 260 10.15 -33.97 -21.04
C ASP A 260 9.71 -32.73 -21.86
N CYS A 261 10.61 -31.77 -22.09
CA CYS A 261 10.28 -30.55 -22.82
C CYS A 261 10.26 -30.76 -24.34
N VAL A 262 9.09 -30.55 -24.94
CA VAL A 262 8.88 -30.72 -26.39
C VAL A 262 9.17 -29.47 -27.25
N ASP A 263 9.85 -28.47 -26.70
CA ASP A 263 10.19 -27.18 -27.35
C ASP A 263 9.00 -26.44 -28.05
N CYS A 264 7.79 -26.56 -27.50
CA CYS A 264 6.59 -25.92 -28.09
C CYS A 264 6.53 -24.38 -27.94
N LYS A 265 7.38 -23.80 -27.09
CA LYS A 265 7.44 -22.36 -26.75
C LYS A 265 6.16 -21.74 -26.20
N LEU A 266 5.13 -22.52 -25.87
CA LEU A 266 3.88 -22.00 -25.31
C LEU A 266 4.08 -21.25 -24.00
N CYS A 267 5.00 -21.70 -23.14
CA CYS A 267 5.37 -21.02 -21.90
C CYS A 267 5.94 -19.60 -22.12
N VAL A 268 6.58 -19.36 -23.26
CA VAL A 268 7.11 -18.05 -23.66
C VAL A 268 5.98 -17.16 -24.19
N HIS A 269 5.10 -17.72 -25.01
CA HIS A 269 3.98 -16.97 -25.61
C HIS A 269 2.95 -16.50 -24.58
N VAL A 270 2.70 -17.25 -23.52
CA VAL A 270 1.77 -16.84 -22.44
C VAL A 270 2.40 -15.90 -21.42
N CYS A 271 3.71 -15.62 -21.53
CA CYS A 271 4.41 -14.83 -20.53
C CYS A 271 4.09 -13.33 -20.69
N PRO A 272 3.50 -12.67 -19.68
CA PRO A 272 3.12 -11.26 -19.79
C PRO A 272 4.31 -10.30 -19.86
N THR A 273 5.50 -10.75 -19.47
CA THR A 273 6.76 -10.00 -19.52
C THR A 273 7.70 -10.46 -20.65
N GLY A 274 7.28 -11.41 -21.49
CA GLY A 274 8.03 -11.81 -22.69
C GLY A 274 9.32 -12.59 -22.43
N ILE A 275 9.50 -13.16 -21.24
CA ILE A 275 10.69 -13.96 -20.91
C ILE A 275 10.61 -15.41 -21.38
N ASP A 276 11.78 -16.04 -21.55
CA ASP A 276 11.89 -17.48 -21.78
C ASP A 276 12.35 -18.18 -20.50
N ILE A 277 11.38 -18.65 -19.73
CA ILE A 277 11.58 -19.33 -18.43
C ILE A 277 12.52 -20.54 -18.49
N ARG A 278 12.79 -21.08 -19.68
CA ARG A 278 13.72 -22.20 -19.89
C ARG A 278 15.19 -21.77 -19.88
N LYS A 279 15.46 -20.47 -19.92
CA LYS A 279 16.82 -19.89 -19.81
C LYS A 279 17.27 -19.68 -18.36
N GLY A 280 16.49 -20.16 -17.38
CA GLY A 280 16.78 -20.01 -15.96
C GLY A 280 16.00 -18.87 -15.33
N LEU A 281 16.46 -18.43 -14.15
CA LEU A 281 15.79 -17.39 -13.38
C LEU A 281 16.08 -16.01 -13.95
N GLN A 282 15.02 -15.23 -14.14
CA GLN A 282 15.06 -13.92 -14.77
C GLN A 282 14.34 -12.89 -13.88
N LEU A 283 14.96 -11.71 -13.69
CA LEU A 283 14.44 -10.64 -12.83
C LEU A 283 13.16 -10.00 -13.36
N GLU A 284 12.74 -10.32 -14.57
CA GLU A 284 11.49 -9.86 -15.18
C GLU A 284 10.33 -10.84 -14.90
N CYS A 285 10.59 -12.03 -14.32
CA CYS A 285 9.55 -13.01 -13.99
C CYS A 285 8.70 -12.56 -12.80
N VAL A 286 7.44 -12.18 -13.04
CA VAL A 286 6.49 -11.79 -11.99
C VAL A 286 5.82 -12.98 -11.28
N SER A 287 6.25 -14.23 -11.54
CA SER A 287 5.68 -15.44 -10.90
C SER A 287 4.14 -15.56 -11.02
N CYS A 288 3.58 -15.12 -12.15
CA CYS A 288 2.12 -15.09 -12.38
C CYS A 288 1.51 -16.46 -12.75
N THR A 289 2.34 -17.52 -12.82
CA THR A 289 1.97 -18.93 -13.07
C THR A 289 1.34 -19.29 -14.42
N ALA A 290 1.17 -18.33 -15.34
CA ALA A 290 0.60 -18.60 -16.67
C ALA A 290 1.39 -19.67 -17.45
N CYS A 291 2.72 -19.68 -17.31
CA CYS A 291 3.60 -20.68 -17.92
C CYS A 291 3.42 -22.09 -17.36
N ILE A 292 3.04 -22.24 -16.08
CA ILE A 292 2.77 -23.54 -15.44
C ILE A 292 1.55 -24.17 -16.11
N ASP A 293 0.42 -23.46 -16.10
CA ASP A 293 -0.82 -23.97 -16.70
C ASP A 293 -0.64 -24.31 -18.20
N ALA A 294 0.06 -23.45 -18.95
CA ALA A 294 0.30 -23.69 -20.37
C ALA A 294 1.20 -24.90 -20.62
N CYS A 295 2.19 -25.15 -19.75
CA CYS A 295 3.07 -26.31 -19.86
C CYS A 295 2.37 -27.60 -19.43
N ASP A 296 1.61 -27.56 -18.34
CA ASP A 296 0.84 -28.71 -17.84
C ASP A 296 -0.20 -29.18 -18.85
N ALA A 297 -0.85 -28.26 -19.57
CA ALA A 297 -1.76 -28.59 -20.65
C ALA A 297 -1.07 -29.32 -21.83
N VAL A 298 0.23 -29.10 -22.05
CA VAL A 298 1.02 -29.85 -23.04
C VAL A 298 1.44 -31.19 -22.47
N MET A 299 1.95 -31.23 -21.23
CA MET A 299 2.37 -32.47 -20.56
C MET A 299 1.23 -33.50 -20.51
N GLU A 300 0.02 -33.04 -20.18
CA GLU A 300 -1.18 -33.88 -20.15
C GLU A 300 -1.54 -34.45 -21.53
N LYS A 301 -1.40 -33.66 -22.60
CA LYS A 301 -1.67 -34.12 -23.98
C LYS A 301 -0.66 -35.15 -24.49
N ILE A 302 0.59 -35.07 -24.03
CA ILE A 302 1.65 -36.02 -24.42
C ILE A 302 1.80 -37.18 -23.42
N GLY A 303 0.95 -37.26 -22.39
CA GLY A 303 0.99 -38.34 -21.39
C GLY A 303 2.20 -38.30 -20.45
N LYS A 304 2.80 -37.12 -20.24
CA LYS A 304 3.94 -36.91 -19.32
C LYS A 304 3.48 -36.32 -17.98
N PRO A 305 4.26 -36.52 -16.89
CA PRO A 305 3.96 -35.90 -15.60
C PRO A 305 3.88 -34.37 -15.67
N LYS A 306 2.90 -33.78 -14.96
CA LYS A 306 2.73 -32.32 -14.81
C LYS A 306 3.90 -31.69 -14.03
N LYS A 307 3.88 -30.36 -13.88
CA LYS A 307 4.87 -29.55 -13.15
C LYS A 307 6.28 -29.57 -13.77
N LEU A 308 6.39 -29.53 -15.10
CA LEU A 308 7.72 -29.31 -15.71
C LEU A 308 8.19 -27.87 -15.45
N ILE A 309 7.23 -26.96 -15.43
CA ILE A 309 7.36 -25.64 -14.82
C ILE A 309 6.52 -25.68 -13.54
N GLY A 310 7.07 -25.22 -12.43
CA GLY A 310 6.43 -25.34 -11.13
C GLY A 310 6.98 -24.35 -10.12
N PHE A 311 6.54 -24.48 -8.87
CA PHE A 311 7.12 -23.78 -7.73
C PHE A 311 8.29 -24.58 -7.22
N TYR A 312 9.49 -24.02 -7.34
CA TYR A 312 10.73 -24.65 -6.90
C TYR A 312 11.53 -23.66 -6.04
N PRO A 313 12.26 -24.14 -5.01
CA PRO A 313 13.26 -23.33 -4.32
C PRO A 313 14.33 -22.86 -5.31
N MET A 314 14.72 -21.59 -5.23
CA MET A 314 15.72 -20.99 -6.11
C MET A 314 17.02 -21.80 -6.17
N GLY A 315 17.56 -22.20 -5.02
CA GLY A 315 18.82 -22.95 -4.95
C GLY A 315 18.71 -24.40 -5.42
N GLU A 316 17.52 -24.98 -5.50
CA GLU A 316 17.35 -26.34 -6.07
C GLU A 316 17.62 -26.34 -7.58
N ILE A 317 17.16 -25.29 -8.26
CA ILE A 317 17.33 -25.06 -9.69
C ILE A 317 18.76 -24.64 -10.02
N GLU A 318 19.37 -23.79 -9.18
CA GLU A 318 20.78 -23.39 -9.34
C GLU A 318 21.78 -24.47 -8.90
N GLY A 319 21.31 -25.50 -8.18
CA GLY A 319 22.17 -26.57 -7.65
C GLY A 319 22.98 -26.17 -6.41
N THR A 320 22.65 -25.04 -5.79
CA THR A 320 23.35 -24.45 -4.63
C THR A 320 22.78 -24.91 -3.28
N LEU A 321 21.60 -25.55 -3.27
CA LEU A 321 20.84 -25.84 -2.04
C LEU A 321 21.59 -26.77 -1.06
N LYS A 322 22.28 -26.20 -0.07
CA LYS A 322 22.87 -26.93 1.07
C LYS A 322 22.03 -26.73 2.33
N LYS A 323 21.30 -27.78 2.74
CA LYS A 323 20.49 -27.91 3.97
C LYS A 323 19.31 -26.91 4.11
N LYS A 324 18.19 -27.44 4.58
CA LYS A 324 16.82 -26.90 4.47
C LYS A 324 16.42 -25.86 5.53
N SER A 325 17.36 -25.03 6.03
CA SER A 325 17.05 -24.09 7.11
C SER A 325 16.88 -22.65 6.60
N ASN A 326 15.65 -22.14 6.61
CA ASN A 326 15.35 -20.75 6.26
C ASN A 326 15.47 -19.84 7.49
N ILE A 327 16.71 -19.66 7.97
CA ILE A 327 17.00 -18.86 9.19
C ILE A 327 16.48 -17.43 9.04
N ARG A 328 16.56 -16.84 7.84
CA ARG A 328 16.08 -15.48 7.57
C ARG A 328 14.57 -15.37 7.76
N ALA A 329 13.78 -16.29 7.22
CA ALA A 329 12.33 -16.29 7.41
C ALA A 329 11.95 -16.43 8.89
N VAL A 330 12.67 -17.27 9.65
CA VAL A 330 12.44 -17.41 11.09
C VAL A 330 12.75 -16.10 11.83
N ALA A 331 13.89 -15.47 11.54
CA ALA A 331 14.27 -14.20 12.15
C ALA A 331 13.23 -13.09 11.87
N TYR A 332 12.80 -12.95 10.62
CA TYR A 332 11.76 -11.96 10.26
C TYR A 332 10.41 -12.29 10.89
N SER A 333 10.06 -13.57 11.07
CA SER A 333 8.83 -13.98 11.76
C SER A 333 8.87 -13.58 13.24
N ILE A 334 10.01 -13.79 13.92
CA ILE A 334 10.18 -13.37 15.32
C ILE A 334 10.05 -11.86 15.46
N VAL A 335 10.74 -11.09 14.60
CA VAL A 335 10.65 -9.63 14.59
C VAL A 335 9.22 -9.16 14.34
N LEU A 336 8.51 -9.79 13.40
CA LEU A 336 7.12 -9.46 13.10
C LEU A 336 6.20 -9.69 14.31
N VAL A 337 6.33 -10.83 15.00
CA VAL A 337 5.55 -11.13 16.21
C VAL A 337 5.84 -10.13 17.32
N ALA A 338 7.11 -9.74 17.50
CA ALA A 338 7.49 -8.72 18.48
C ALA A 338 6.85 -7.35 18.15
N LEU A 339 6.94 -6.92 16.89
CA LEU A 339 6.32 -5.66 16.44
C LEU A 339 4.80 -5.67 16.60
N MET A 340 4.14 -6.78 16.22
CA MET A 340 2.69 -6.93 16.40
C MET A 340 2.28 -6.87 17.87
N SER A 341 3.08 -7.45 18.77
CA SER A 341 2.82 -7.43 20.21
C SER A 341 2.91 -6.02 20.78
N VAL A 342 3.97 -5.28 20.43
CA VAL A 342 4.14 -3.87 20.82
C VAL A 342 3.03 -3.00 20.25
N PHE A 343 2.67 -3.18 18.98
CA PHE A 343 1.61 -2.42 18.33
C PHE A 343 0.23 -2.70 18.96
N GLY A 344 -0.07 -3.96 19.27
CA GLY A 344 -1.27 -4.33 20.01
C GLY A 344 -1.32 -3.63 21.38
N PHE A 345 -0.22 -3.66 22.13
CA PHE A 345 -0.11 -2.95 23.41
C PHE A 345 -0.33 -1.44 23.29
N LEU A 346 0.23 -0.80 22.26
CA LEU A 346 0.04 0.64 22.00
C LEU A 346 -1.42 0.97 21.65
N LEU A 347 -2.09 0.12 20.87
CA LEU A 347 -3.50 0.32 20.53
C LEU A 347 -4.41 0.17 21.74
N PHE A 348 -4.19 -0.82 22.60
CA PHE A 348 -5.01 -1.03 23.81
C PHE A 348 -4.81 0.08 24.86
N ASN A 349 -3.62 0.69 24.92
CA ASN A 349 -3.32 1.79 25.85
C ASN A 349 -3.55 3.19 25.26
N ARG A 350 -4.09 3.29 24.03
CA ARG A 350 -4.37 4.59 23.41
C ARG A 350 -5.45 5.33 24.21
N SER A 351 -5.15 6.55 24.66
CA SER A 351 -6.12 7.41 25.34
C SER A 351 -7.18 7.92 24.37
N LEU A 352 -8.42 8.04 24.85
CA LEU A 352 -9.57 8.54 24.08
C LEU A 352 -9.59 10.07 23.95
N VAL A 353 -8.90 10.75 24.85
CA VAL A 353 -8.67 12.20 24.85
C VAL A 353 -7.17 12.42 24.98
N ASP A 354 -6.68 13.40 24.25
CA ASP A 354 -5.29 13.83 24.28
C ASP A 354 -5.26 15.34 24.54
N GLY A 355 -4.41 15.74 25.47
CA GLY A 355 -4.37 17.06 26.04
C GLY A 355 -2.95 17.59 26.07
N ARG A 356 -2.77 18.80 25.56
CA ARG A 356 -1.49 19.52 25.66
C ARG A 356 -1.67 20.76 26.49
N LEU A 357 -1.08 20.71 27.67
CA LEU A 357 -1.04 21.85 28.57
C LEU A 357 0.23 22.66 28.30
N LEU A 358 0.04 23.89 27.83
CA LEU A 358 1.08 24.84 27.49
C LEU A 358 0.95 26.06 28.39
N ARG A 359 2.07 26.58 28.91
CA ARG A 359 2.04 27.90 29.55
C ARG A 359 2.00 28.98 28.47
N ALA A 360 1.26 30.07 28.70
CA ALA A 360 1.17 31.14 27.71
C ALA A 360 2.56 31.73 27.43
N LYS A 361 2.95 31.78 26.15
CA LYS A 361 4.25 32.30 25.72
C LYS A 361 4.42 33.77 26.15
N GLY A 362 5.57 34.11 26.70
CA GLY A 362 5.87 35.47 27.20
C GLY A 362 5.19 35.84 28.53
N SER A 363 4.39 34.94 29.12
CA SER A 363 3.80 35.16 30.45
C SER A 363 4.70 34.62 31.57
N THR A 364 4.86 35.43 32.61
CA THR A 364 5.37 35.05 33.94
C THR A 364 4.18 35.00 34.92
N TYR A 365 4.47 34.85 36.21
CA TYR A 365 3.50 34.99 37.27
C TYR A 365 2.90 36.41 37.28
N GLN A 366 1.63 36.52 37.65
CA GLN A 366 0.93 37.78 37.87
C GLN A 366 0.49 37.84 39.33
N LEU A 367 0.96 38.87 40.04
CA LEU A 367 0.45 39.22 41.36
C LEU A 367 -0.90 39.92 41.19
N ARG A 368 -1.90 39.48 41.94
CA ARG A 368 -3.24 40.08 41.95
C ARG A 368 -3.43 40.89 43.24
N ASP A 369 -4.36 41.84 43.18
CA ASP A 369 -4.69 42.74 44.30
C ASP A 369 -5.19 41.99 45.54
N ASP A 370 -5.75 40.79 45.36
CA ASP A 370 -6.23 39.89 46.41
C ASP A 370 -5.12 39.07 47.09
N LYS A 371 -3.84 39.42 46.88
CA LYS A 371 -2.66 38.69 47.37
C LYS A 371 -2.60 37.24 46.87
N THR A 372 -3.13 36.96 45.69
CA THR A 372 -2.94 35.68 45.00
C THR A 372 -1.95 35.81 43.85
N ILE A 373 -1.31 34.70 43.50
CA ILE A 373 -0.40 34.61 42.37
C ILE A 373 -1.09 33.77 41.30
N SER A 374 -1.08 34.26 40.06
CA SER A 374 -1.70 33.59 38.94
C SER A 374 -0.76 33.35 37.78
N ASN A 375 -0.88 32.20 37.12
CA ASN A 375 -0.17 31.86 35.89
C ASN A 375 -1.19 31.52 34.80
N LEU A 376 -0.97 32.00 33.59
CA LEU A 376 -1.84 31.74 32.44
C LEU A 376 -1.40 30.50 31.67
N TYR A 377 -2.35 29.60 31.41
CA TYR A 377 -2.14 28.38 30.65
C TYR A 377 -3.13 28.29 29.49
N ALA A 378 -2.67 27.70 28.40
CA ALA A 378 -3.48 27.25 27.29
C ALA A 378 -3.49 25.71 27.29
N LEU A 379 -4.68 25.11 27.31
CA LEU A 379 -4.88 23.68 27.19
C LEU A 379 -5.54 23.39 25.85
N GLU A 380 -4.79 22.71 24.99
CA GLU A 380 -5.27 22.19 23.72
C GLU A 380 -5.80 20.78 23.97
N LEU A 381 -7.09 20.55 23.72
CA LEU A 381 -7.73 19.24 23.83
C LEU A 381 -8.16 18.72 22.47
N ILE A 382 -8.01 17.41 22.30
CA ILE A 382 -8.42 16.69 21.12
C ILE A 382 -9.27 15.50 21.54
N ASN A 383 -10.50 15.46 21.04
CA ASN A 383 -11.41 14.34 21.25
C ASN A 383 -11.21 13.29 20.16
N LYS A 384 -10.69 12.12 20.54
CA LYS A 384 -10.40 10.99 19.62
C LYS A 384 -11.48 9.91 19.68
N SER A 385 -12.58 10.13 20.39
CA SER A 385 -13.62 9.11 20.65
C SER A 385 -14.67 9.00 19.54
N GLY A 386 -14.69 9.93 18.56
CA GLY A 386 -15.70 9.98 17.51
C GLY A 386 -17.13 10.33 17.99
N LYS A 387 -17.29 10.70 19.27
CA LYS A 387 -18.57 11.11 19.88
C LYS A 387 -18.38 12.41 20.66
N GLU A 388 -19.42 13.22 20.79
CA GLU A 388 -19.37 14.40 21.66
C GLU A 388 -19.13 13.98 23.12
N MET A 389 -18.18 14.62 23.79
CA MET A 389 -17.77 14.24 25.14
C MET A 389 -17.76 15.46 26.07
N PRO A 390 -18.50 15.43 27.20
CA PRO A 390 -18.35 16.43 28.24
C PRO A 390 -17.02 16.20 28.97
N PHE A 391 -16.34 17.27 29.32
CA PHE A 391 -15.10 17.19 30.10
C PHE A 391 -15.09 18.20 31.23
N ARG A 392 -14.43 17.84 32.33
CA ARG A 392 -14.15 18.74 33.46
C ARG A 392 -12.65 18.71 33.75
N LEU A 393 -12.09 19.89 33.96
CA LEU A 393 -10.70 20.05 34.35
C LEU A 393 -10.63 20.15 35.88
N VAL A 394 -9.82 19.31 36.51
CA VAL A 394 -9.62 19.30 37.96
C VAL A 394 -8.13 19.38 38.27
N CYS A 395 -7.76 20.29 39.17
CA CYS A 395 -6.42 20.33 39.73
C CYS A 395 -6.31 19.27 40.83
N GLU A 396 -5.25 18.45 40.82
CA GLU A 396 -5.05 17.46 41.89
C GLU A 396 -4.60 18.11 43.20
N ASP A 397 -4.05 19.32 43.13
CA ASP A 397 -3.66 20.09 44.30
C ASP A 397 -4.84 20.98 44.76
N PRO A 398 -5.37 20.77 45.98
CA PRO A 398 -6.51 21.51 46.51
C PRO A 398 -6.20 22.98 46.83
N LYS A 399 -4.91 23.36 46.95
CA LYS A 399 -4.50 24.75 47.20
C LYS A 399 -4.67 25.65 45.97
N LEU A 400 -4.76 25.04 44.79
CA LEU A 400 -4.83 25.72 43.50
C LEU A 400 -6.28 25.83 42.98
N LYS A 401 -6.68 27.05 42.65
CA LYS A 401 -7.97 27.34 42.02
C LYS A 401 -7.81 27.53 40.52
N ILE A 402 -8.72 26.95 39.75
CA ILE A 402 -8.79 27.12 38.30
C ILE A 402 -9.82 28.21 37.99
N GLN A 403 -9.39 29.25 37.28
CA GLN A 403 -10.29 30.26 36.73
C GLN A 403 -10.25 30.18 35.20
N LEU A 404 -11.33 29.69 34.60
CA LEU A 404 -11.49 29.61 33.14
C LEU A 404 -11.70 31.00 32.55
N VAL A 405 -10.99 31.31 31.45
CA VAL A 405 -11.18 32.54 30.68
C VAL A 405 -12.24 32.34 29.61
N ASN A 406 -12.21 31.19 28.92
CA ASN A 406 -13.22 30.77 27.96
C ASN A 406 -13.81 29.40 28.38
N PRO A 407 -14.99 29.39 29.00
CA PRO A 407 -15.61 28.14 29.44
C PRO A 407 -16.11 27.33 28.24
N ILE A 408 -15.34 26.32 27.84
CA ILE A 408 -15.78 25.27 26.93
C ILE A 408 -16.02 24.02 27.78
N GLN A 409 -17.23 23.47 27.74
CA GLN A 409 -17.62 22.32 28.58
C GLN A 409 -17.82 21.02 27.78
N LYS A 410 -17.90 21.13 26.45
CA LYS A 410 -18.11 19.99 25.55
C LYS A 410 -17.09 20.03 24.44
N LEU A 411 -16.49 18.87 24.17
CA LEU A 411 -15.70 18.65 22.97
C LEU A 411 -16.61 18.04 21.91
N GLY A 412 -16.75 18.74 20.78
CA GLY A 412 -17.44 18.22 19.60
C GLY A 412 -16.80 16.92 19.09
N LYS A 413 -17.54 16.19 18.23
CA LYS A 413 -17.01 15.02 17.52
C LYS A 413 -15.75 15.45 16.76
N ASP A 414 -14.64 14.75 16.99
CA ASP A 414 -13.36 15.00 16.29
C ASP A 414 -12.85 16.45 16.42
N GLY A 415 -13.32 17.14 17.47
CA GLY A 415 -13.11 18.57 17.70
C GLY A 415 -11.80 18.88 18.41
N HIS A 416 -11.19 19.99 18.00
CA HIS A 416 -10.11 20.64 18.72
C HIS A 416 -10.70 21.78 19.58
N ALA A 417 -10.36 21.80 20.86
CA ALA A 417 -10.71 22.91 21.74
C ALA A 417 -9.46 23.49 22.37
N THR A 418 -9.31 24.81 22.31
CA THR A 418 -8.26 25.53 23.03
C THR A 418 -8.88 26.31 24.17
N LEU A 419 -8.46 25.99 25.37
CA LEU A 419 -8.94 26.54 26.63
C LEU A 419 -7.84 27.41 27.22
N SER A 420 -8.17 28.61 27.66
CA SER A 420 -7.28 29.47 28.43
C SER A 420 -7.79 29.55 29.85
N PHE A 421 -6.91 29.32 30.82
CA PHE A 421 -7.27 29.41 32.24
C PHE A 421 -6.10 29.90 33.08
N PHE A 422 -6.43 30.50 34.20
CA PHE A 422 -5.48 30.84 35.24
C PHE A 422 -5.46 29.74 36.30
N LEU A 423 -4.27 29.31 36.67
CA LEU A 423 -4.06 28.65 37.97
C LEU A 423 -3.74 29.74 38.98
N ILE A 424 -4.42 29.70 40.11
CA ILE A 424 -4.32 30.72 41.15
C ILE A 424 -4.00 30.01 42.47
N ILE A 425 -2.98 30.50 43.17
CA ILE A 425 -2.61 30.06 44.51
C ILE A 425 -2.53 31.26 45.43
N ALA A 426 -2.92 31.11 46.69
CA ALA A 426 -2.72 32.16 47.67
C ALA A 426 -1.22 32.30 47.96
N ASN A 427 -0.75 33.53 48.15
CA ASN A 427 0.68 33.79 48.32
C ASN A 427 1.30 33.01 49.50
N LYS A 428 0.56 32.88 50.60
CA LYS A 428 0.94 32.11 51.80
C LYS A 428 1.14 30.60 51.58
N ASP A 429 0.59 30.06 50.49
CA ASP A 429 0.59 28.63 50.19
C ASP A 429 1.69 28.26 49.17
N VAL A 430 2.51 29.23 48.76
CA VAL A 430 3.64 29.04 47.84
C VAL A 430 4.89 28.64 48.61
N GLU A 431 5.34 27.41 48.42
CA GLU A 431 6.53 26.89 49.12
C GLU A 431 7.83 27.03 48.30
N THR A 432 7.73 27.10 46.97
CA THR A 432 8.91 27.18 46.09
C THR A 432 8.68 28.10 44.89
N TYR A 433 9.76 28.64 44.32
CA TYR A 433 9.72 29.41 43.07
C TYR A 433 9.08 28.63 41.92
N LYS A 434 9.24 27.30 41.90
CA LYS A 434 8.85 26.43 40.80
C LYS A 434 8.20 25.14 41.31
N SER A 435 6.87 25.08 41.28
CA SER A 435 6.10 23.91 41.72
C SER A 435 5.60 23.09 40.53
N ASN A 436 5.70 21.76 40.61
CA ASN A 436 5.13 20.86 39.60
C ASN A 436 3.66 20.58 39.92
N ILE A 437 2.76 20.93 39.00
CA ILE A 437 1.32 20.73 39.15
C ILE A 437 0.85 19.61 38.24
N LYS A 438 -0.09 18.80 38.75
CA LYS A 438 -0.86 17.84 37.96
C LYS A 438 -2.30 18.31 37.80
N LEU A 439 -2.73 18.35 36.55
CA LEU A 439 -4.11 18.59 36.16
C LEU A 439 -4.68 17.31 35.57
N SER A 440 -5.91 16.96 35.93
CA SER A 440 -6.57 15.76 35.45
C SER A 440 -7.86 16.12 34.74
N ILE A 441 -8.06 15.50 33.58
CA ILE A 441 -9.25 15.68 32.75
C ILE A 441 -10.16 14.49 33.02
N TYR A 442 -11.38 14.78 33.43
CA TYR A 442 -12.41 13.78 33.67
C TYR A 442 -13.52 13.93 32.63
N SER A 443 -14.07 12.80 32.18
CA SER A 443 -15.34 12.75 31.48
C SER A 443 -16.31 11.95 32.34
N GLY A 444 -17.32 12.63 32.89
CA GLY A 444 -18.11 12.11 34.02
C GLY A 444 -17.20 11.79 35.22
N ASP A 445 -17.23 10.53 35.65
CA ASP A 445 -16.45 10.02 36.79
C ASP A 445 -15.12 9.36 36.39
N LYS A 446 -14.90 9.14 35.10
CA LYS A 446 -13.68 8.47 34.63
C LYS A 446 -12.58 9.50 34.35
N LYS A 447 -11.42 9.33 34.99
CA LYS A 447 -10.20 10.05 34.65
C LYS A 447 -9.75 9.62 33.26
N VAL A 448 -9.76 10.54 32.30
CA VAL A 448 -9.42 10.26 30.90
C VAL A 448 -7.95 10.55 30.64
N GLU A 449 -7.41 11.58 31.28
CA GLU A 449 -6.02 12.01 31.07
C GLU A 449 -5.46 12.79 32.27
N SER A 450 -4.13 12.81 32.41
CA SER A 450 -3.42 13.58 33.42
C SER A 450 -2.25 14.33 32.79
N LEU A 451 -2.22 15.64 32.99
CA LEU A 451 -1.29 16.58 32.41
C LEU A 451 -0.41 17.17 33.50
N LYS A 452 0.88 17.29 33.20
CA LYS A 452 1.87 17.89 34.11
C LYS A 452 2.23 19.27 33.58
N THR A 453 2.31 20.24 34.48
CA THR A 453 2.84 21.57 34.18
C THR A 453 3.65 22.09 35.35
N THR A 454 4.22 23.26 35.17
CA THR A 454 4.95 23.96 36.19
C THR A 454 4.29 25.30 36.48
N PHE A 455 4.14 25.59 37.77
CA PHE A 455 3.75 26.89 38.30
C PHE A 455 5.00 27.66 38.72
N ILE A 456 5.07 28.93 38.30
CA ILE A 456 6.13 29.83 38.74
C ILE A 456 5.55 30.85 39.70
N ALA A 457 6.26 31.07 40.80
CA ALA A 457 5.96 32.10 41.77
C ALA A 457 7.17 33.04 41.93
N PRO A 458 7.01 34.20 42.59
CA PRO A 458 8.13 35.11 42.84
C PRO A 458 9.21 34.45 43.72
N PRO A 459 10.51 34.62 43.43
CA PRO A 459 11.56 34.11 44.30
C PRO A 459 11.60 34.92 45.62
N GLY A 460 11.71 34.22 46.75
CA GLY A 460 11.94 34.85 48.05
C GLY A 460 10.69 35.17 48.90
N MET A 461 9.60 34.42 48.75
CA MET A 461 8.42 34.54 49.62
C MET A 461 8.30 33.37 50.61
N ASN A 462 9.29 33.28 51.50
CA ASN A 462 9.13 32.61 52.80
C ASN A 462 9.11 33.66 53.89
#